data_AF-A0A963J7X8-F1
#
_entry.id   AF-A0A963J7X8-F1
#
_cell.length_a   1.000
_cell.length_b   1.000
_cell.length_c   1.000
_cell.angle_alpha   90.00
_cell.angle_beta   90.00
_cell.angle_gamma   90.00
#
_symmetry.space_group_name_H-M   'P 1'
#
loop_
_entity.id
_entity.type
_entity.pdbx_description
1 polymer ?
#
loop_
_entity_poly.entity_id
_entity_poly.type
_entity_poly.pdbx_seq_one_letter_code
_entity_poly.pdbx_strand_id
1 'polypeptide(L)'
;MALTDTFAKNVKPTGSTVGNKHTDGQGLYLHVKDAGKYWRMSYRFHGKQKTLALGVYPAVSLAKARQRRDKARELLADGIDPGTAKRDEKQAKAAAAGNTFEAVAEQWLKATAAKRAAITQDKVTTWLRKDVFPKIGRMPITSIGPRDVLAVVRKMEARGVFDSAKRIGQICGQVFRYAVAEGTAERDVTTDLRGAFQHAEKKH
;
A
#
# COMPACT_ATOMS: atom_id res chain seq x y z
N MET A 1 33.16 -11.59 4.90
CA MET A 1 33.75 -11.72 3.56
C MET A 1 32.72 -11.22 2.55
N ALA A 2 33.13 -10.44 1.55
CA ALA A 2 32.20 -9.98 0.51
C ALA A 2 31.78 -11.15 -0.38
N LEU A 3 30.55 -11.11 -0.90
CA LEU A 3 30.07 -12.13 -1.82
C LEU A 3 30.64 -11.91 -3.23
N THR A 4 30.60 -12.98 -4.02
CA THR A 4 30.87 -12.95 -5.46
C THR A 4 29.62 -13.36 -6.23
N ASP A 5 29.53 -12.95 -7.49
CA ASP A 5 28.42 -13.33 -8.37
C ASP A 5 28.37 -14.85 -8.58
N THR A 6 29.54 -15.50 -8.68
CA THR A 6 29.68 -16.96 -8.75
C THR A 6 29.09 -17.64 -7.52
N PHE A 7 29.37 -17.10 -6.32
CA PHE A 7 28.76 -17.61 -5.09
C PHE A 7 27.24 -17.44 -5.12
N ALA A 8 26.73 -16.26 -5.47
CA ALA A 8 25.30 -15.98 -5.53
C ALA A 8 24.57 -16.89 -6.54
N LYS A 9 25.21 -17.24 -7.66
CA LYS A 9 24.70 -18.18 -8.66
C LYS A 9 24.61 -19.60 -8.11
N ASN A 10 25.68 -20.08 -7.48
CA ASN A 10 25.84 -21.50 -7.12
C ASN A 10 25.23 -21.89 -5.77
N VAL A 11 25.07 -20.93 -4.84
CA VAL A 11 24.54 -21.22 -3.51
C VAL A 11 23.13 -21.82 -3.59
N LYS A 12 22.91 -22.94 -2.90
CA LYS A 12 21.63 -23.65 -2.85
C LYS A 12 20.94 -23.41 -1.51
N PRO A 13 19.60 -23.45 -1.44
CA PRO A 13 18.90 -23.51 -0.18
C PRO A 13 19.28 -24.81 0.57
N THR A 14 19.33 -24.74 1.89
CA THR A 14 19.68 -25.89 2.76
C THR A 14 18.47 -26.71 3.19
N GLY A 15 17.26 -26.43 2.66
CA GLY A 15 16.00 -27.06 3.10
C GLY A 15 15.49 -26.57 4.46
N SER A 16 16.14 -25.56 5.06
CA SER A 16 15.62 -24.90 6.27
C SER A 16 14.46 -23.98 5.92
N THR A 17 13.34 -24.11 6.64
CA THR A 17 12.14 -23.29 6.49
C THR A 17 12.42 -21.78 6.64
N VAL A 18 13.45 -21.42 7.41
CA VAL A 18 13.82 -20.01 7.65
C VAL A 18 14.69 -19.45 6.52
N GLY A 19 15.47 -20.31 5.84
CA GLY A 19 16.46 -19.95 4.83
C GLY A 19 17.81 -19.51 5.41
N ASN A 20 18.81 -19.36 4.53
CA ASN A 20 20.19 -18.99 4.89
C ASN A 20 20.49 -17.54 4.51
N LYS A 21 21.27 -16.86 5.35
CA LYS A 21 21.75 -15.51 5.07
C LYS A 21 23.25 -15.55 4.81
N HIS A 22 23.66 -15.00 3.67
CA HIS A 22 25.07 -14.85 3.30
C HIS A 22 25.39 -13.36 3.21
N THR A 23 26.25 -12.88 4.10
CA THR A 23 26.55 -11.45 4.23
C THR A 23 27.50 -10.97 3.14
N ASP A 24 27.19 -9.85 2.49
CA ASP A 24 28.08 -9.14 1.56
C ASP A 24 28.83 -8.00 2.25
N GLY A 25 28.24 -7.42 3.29
CA GLY A 25 28.81 -6.34 4.10
C GLY A 25 27.94 -5.10 4.17
N GLN A 26 28.21 -4.22 5.14
CA GLN A 26 27.45 -2.97 5.36
C GLN A 26 25.93 -3.21 5.46
N GLY A 27 25.54 -4.30 6.14
CA GLY A 27 24.15 -4.71 6.31
C GLY A 27 23.53 -5.45 5.11
N LEU A 28 24.16 -5.46 3.93
CA LEU A 28 23.69 -6.22 2.76
C LEU A 28 24.00 -7.71 2.91
N TYR A 29 23.03 -8.55 2.55
CA TYR A 29 23.14 -10.00 2.51
C TYR A 29 22.22 -10.62 1.45
N LEU A 30 22.58 -11.80 0.97
CA LEU A 30 21.74 -12.67 0.16
C LEU A 30 20.96 -13.61 1.09
N HIS A 31 19.64 -13.55 1.04
CA HIS A 31 18.75 -14.46 1.75
C HIS A 31 18.28 -15.56 0.80
N VAL A 32 18.78 -16.78 1.00
CA VAL A 32 18.48 -17.94 0.16
C VAL A 32 17.41 -18.77 0.84
N LYS A 33 16.26 -18.92 0.18
CA LYS A 33 15.14 -19.77 0.57
C LYS A 33 14.82 -20.74 -0.55
N ASP A 34 13.99 -21.75 -0.28
CA ASP A 34 13.50 -22.68 -1.31
C ASP A 34 12.76 -21.94 -2.43
N ALA A 35 12.00 -20.89 -2.08
CA ALA A 35 11.27 -20.06 -3.03
C ALA A 35 12.18 -19.14 -3.88
N GLY A 36 13.45 -18.93 -3.50
CA GLY A 36 14.37 -18.08 -4.27
C GLY A 36 15.42 -17.35 -3.45
N LYS A 37 16.16 -16.48 -4.13
CA LYS A 37 17.31 -15.74 -3.59
C LYS A 37 17.03 -14.24 -3.54
N TYR A 38 17.07 -13.64 -2.36
CA TYR A 38 16.63 -12.26 -2.14
C TYR A 38 17.75 -11.39 -1.60
N TRP A 39 18.04 -10.29 -2.29
CA TRP A 39 18.92 -9.25 -1.76
C TRP A 39 18.20 -8.45 -0.68
N ARG A 40 18.79 -8.40 0.51
CA ARG A 40 18.23 -7.69 1.66
C ARG A 40 19.32 -6.90 2.38
N MET A 41 18.92 -5.79 2.99
CA MET A 41 19.79 -5.02 3.86
C MET A 41 19.17 -4.88 5.25
N SER A 42 19.91 -5.29 6.28
CA SER A 42 19.54 -4.99 7.67
C SER A 42 20.12 -3.64 8.06
N TYR A 43 19.29 -2.79 8.68
CA TYR A 43 19.68 -1.45 9.13
C TYR A 43 18.94 -1.10 10.43
N ARG A 44 19.34 0.00 11.07
CA ARG A 44 18.64 0.58 12.21
C ARG A 44 18.17 1.98 11.87
N PHE A 45 16.96 2.32 12.31
CA PHE A 45 16.39 3.67 12.18
C PHE A 45 15.60 3.98 13.45
N HIS A 46 15.91 5.09 14.12
CA HIS A 46 15.39 5.44 15.46
C HIS A 46 15.39 4.26 16.45
N GLY A 47 16.55 3.61 16.61
CA GLY A 47 16.74 2.49 17.56
C GLY A 47 16.10 1.16 17.14
N LYS A 48 15.26 1.13 16.09
CA LYS A 48 14.58 -0.09 15.63
C LYS A 48 15.35 -0.77 14.51
N GLN A 49 15.57 -2.07 14.64
CA GLN A 49 16.14 -2.90 13.57
C GLN A 49 15.09 -3.15 12.49
N LYS A 50 15.46 -2.88 11.24
CA LYS A 50 14.60 -3.03 10.06
C LYS A 50 15.34 -3.79 8.96
N THR A 51 14.57 -4.33 8.02
CA THR A 51 15.11 -5.03 6.85
C THR A 51 14.52 -4.44 5.58
N LEU A 52 15.38 -4.00 4.67
CA LEU A 52 15.02 -3.47 3.37
C LEU A 52 15.17 -4.55 2.31
N ALA A 53 14.15 -4.75 1.49
CA ALA A 53 14.25 -5.61 0.30
C ALA A 53 14.90 -4.83 -0.84
N LEU A 54 16.04 -5.31 -1.34
CA LEU A 54 16.82 -4.67 -2.39
C LEU A 54 16.68 -5.35 -3.76
N GLY A 55 16.09 -6.53 -3.84
CA GLY A 55 15.83 -7.21 -5.11
C GLY A 55 15.76 -8.72 -4.99
N VAL A 56 15.50 -9.39 -6.11
CA VAL A 56 15.51 -10.85 -6.25
C VAL A 56 16.58 -11.19 -7.28
N TYR A 57 17.43 -12.17 -6.97
CA TYR A 57 18.42 -12.71 -7.91
C TYR A 57 17.75 -13.78 -8.80
N PRO A 58 18.04 -13.86 -10.12
CA PRO A 58 19.08 -13.13 -10.86
C PRO A 58 18.63 -11.79 -11.45
N ALA A 59 17.35 -11.42 -11.37
CA ALA A 59 16.83 -10.17 -11.92
C ALA A 59 17.56 -8.91 -11.39
N VAL A 60 18.15 -8.99 -10.21
CA VAL A 60 19.04 -7.99 -9.63
C VAL A 60 20.39 -8.65 -9.37
N SER A 61 21.44 -8.17 -10.05
CA SER A 61 22.83 -8.60 -9.85
C SER A 61 23.39 -8.11 -8.51
N LEU A 62 24.50 -8.69 -8.05
CA LEU A 62 25.19 -8.23 -6.84
C LEU A 62 25.61 -6.76 -6.95
N ALA A 63 26.15 -6.36 -8.11
CA ALA A 63 26.53 -4.97 -8.37
C ALA A 63 25.34 -4.02 -8.21
N LYS A 64 24.16 -4.39 -8.75
CA LYS A 64 22.94 -3.59 -8.60
C LYS A 64 22.44 -3.58 -7.15
N ALA A 65 22.57 -4.70 -6.44
CA ALA A 65 22.23 -4.78 -5.02
C ALA A 65 23.11 -3.87 -4.16
N ARG A 66 24.43 -3.80 -4.43
CA ARG A 66 25.37 -2.87 -3.78
C ARG A 66 25.01 -1.42 -4.07
N GLN A 67 24.72 -1.07 -5.32
CA GLN A 67 24.27 0.28 -5.67
C GLN A 67 22.99 0.68 -4.89
N ARG A 68 22.00 -0.23 -4.78
CA ARG A 68 20.77 0.04 -4.03
C ARG A 68 21.01 0.13 -2.52
N ARG A 69 21.98 -0.63 -1.98
CA ARG A 69 22.44 -0.49 -0.60
C ARG A 69 23.02 0.89 -0.34
N ASP A 70 23.92 1.36 -1.21
CA ASP A 70 24.61 2.63 -1.02
C ASP A 70 23.60 3.81 -1.02
N LYS A 71 22.65 3.81 -1.95
CA LYS A 71 21.51 4.75 -1.93
C LYS A 71 20.68 4.68 -0.64
N ALA A 72 20.43 3.48 -0.12
CA ALA A 72 19.71 3.33 1.14
C ALA A 72 20.52 3.85 2.34
N ARG A 73 21.85 3.77 2.28
CA ARG A 73 22.73 4.33 3.32
C ARG A 73 22.80 5.86 3.25
N GLU A 74 22.79 6.44 2.06
CA GLU A 74 22.67 7.90 1.87
C GLU A 74 21.39 8.42 2.54
N LEU A 75 20.23 7.81 2.23
CA LEU A 75 18.97 8.17 2.90
C LEU A 75 19.03 8.06 4.43
N LEU A 76 19.68 7.02 4.96
CA LEU A 76 19.85 6.88 6.40
C LEU A 76 20.75 7.97 7.00
N ALA A 77 21.78 8.40 6.28
CA ALA A 77 22.65 9.50 6.70
C ALA A 77 21.89 10.83 6.74
N ASP A 78 20.93 11.01 5.82
CA ASP A 78 20.03 12.17 5.78
C ASP A 78 18.87 12.08 6.79
N GLY A 79 18.83 11.03 7.63
CA GLY A 79 17.75 10.84 8.61
C GLY A 79 16.42 10.38 8.01
N ILE A 80 16.43 9.85 6.79
CA ILE A 80 15.26 9.34 6.08
C ILE A 80 15.23 7.81 6.17
N ASP A 81 14.07 7.23 6.50
CA ASP A 81 13.89 5.78 6.46
C ASP A 81 13.80 5.27 4.99
N PRO A 82 14.75 4.46 4.50
CA PRO A 82 14.72 3.94 3.14
C PRO A 82 13.50 3.06 2.85
N GLY A 83 12.94 2.42 3.88
CA GLY A 83 11.75 1.61 3.76
C GLY A 83 10.50 2.44 3.45
N THR A 84 10.36 3.61 4.08
CA THR A 84 9.26 4.54 3.81
C THR A 84 9.47 5.23 2.47
N ALA A 85 10.67 5.74 2.18
CA ALA A 85 10.98 6.37 0.89
C ALA A 85 10.67 5.46 -0.30
N LYS A 86 11.02 4.17 -0.22
CA LYS A 86 10.68 3.18 -1.26
C LYS A 86 9.16 2.96 -1.40
N ARG A 87 8.42 2.97 -0.29
CA ARG A 87 6.96 2.85 -0.30
C ARG A 87 6.34 4.06 -0.96
N ASP A 88 6.80 5.25 -0.60
CA ASP A 88 6.29 6.52 -1.10
C ASP A 88 6.58 6.68 -2.59
N GLU A 89 7.77 6.27 -3.06
CA GLU A 89 8.09 6.24 -4.50
C GLU A 89 7.16 5.29 -5.28
N LYS A 90 6.86 4.11 -4.73
CA LYS A 90 5.91 3.17 -5.35
C LYS A 90 4.51 3.79 -5.41
N GLN A 91 4.10 4.48 -4.36
CA GLN A 91 2.81 5.17 -4.32
C GLN A 91 2.77 6.32 -5.33
N ALA A 92 3.81 7.14 -5.41
CA ALA A 92 3.91 8.24 -6.37
C ALA A 92 3.82 7.74 -7.82
N LYS A 93 4.50 6.64 -8.16
CA LYS A 93 4.41 6.03 -9.49
C LYS A 93 3.00 5.51 -9.80
N ALA A 94 2.34 4.88 -8.84
CA ALA A 94 0.97 4.40 -9.02
C ALA A 94 -0.04 5.56 -9.16
N ALA A 95 0.18 6.65 -8.44
CA ALA A 95 -0.63 7.88 -8.58
C ALA A 95 -0.40 8.54 -9.94
N ALA A 96 0.85 8.63 -10.41
CA ALA A 96 1.20 9.13 -11.74
C ALA A 96 0.60 8.28 -12.87
N ALA A 97 0.40 6.98 -12.65
CA ALA A 97 -0.29 6.09 -13.57
C ALA A 97 -1.83 6.21 -13.53
N GLY A 98 -2.39 7.17 -12.79
CA GLY A 98 -3.84 7.42 -12.74
C GLY A 98 -4.63 6.45 -11.87
N ASN A 99 -4.00 5.55 -11.14
CA ASN A 99 -4.67 4.55 -10.29
C ASN A 99 -4.98 5.09 -8.88
N THR A 100 -5.45 6.35 -8.79
CA THR A 100 -5.86 6.97 -7.53
C THR A 100 -7.30 6.59 -7.18
N PHE A 101 -7.67 6.70 -5.90
CA PHE A 101 -9.05 6.44 -5.50
C PHE A 101 -10.05 7.35 -6.20
N GLU A 102 -9.71 8.63 -6.37
CA GLU A 102 -10.56 9.59 -7.07
C GLU A 102 -10.78 9.20 -8.53
N ALA A 103 -9.72 8.86 -9.26
CA ALA A 103 -9.83 8.45 -10.66
C ALA A 103 -10.70 7.19 -10.82
N VAL A 104 -10.50 6.19 -9.96
CA VAL A 104 -11.32 4.96 -9.98
C VAL A 104 -12.75 5.24 -9.54
N ALA A 105 -12.97 6.12 -8.57
CA ALA A 105 -14.31 6.54 -8.15
C ALA A 105 -15.05 7.28 -9.26
N GLU A 106 -14.38 8.12 -10.05
CA GLU A 106 -14.98 8.80 -11.20
C GLU A 106 -15.35 7.82 -12.32
N GLN A 107 -14.51 6.81 -12.60
CA GLN A 107 -14.85 5.72 -13.53
C GLN A 107 -16.07 4.94 -13.03
N TRP A 108 -16.09 4.58 -11.76
CA TRP A 108 -17.22 3.89 -11.13
C TRP A 108 -18.51 4.72 -11.18
N LEU A 109 -18.43 6.04 -10.93
CA LEU A 109 -19.58 6.95 -11.06
C LEU A 109 -20.13 6.90 -12.48
N LYS A 110 -19.28 7.02 -13.51
CA LYS A 110 -19.70 6.92 -14.92
C LYS A 110 -20.36 5.57 -15.23
N ALA A 111 -19.76 4.47 -14.78
CA ALA A 111 -20.27 3.12 -15.02
C ALA A 111 -21.64 2.85 -14.33
N THR A 112 -21.92 3.52 -13.22
CA THR A 112 -23.17 3.35 -12.46
C THR A 112 -24.26 4.37 -12.79
N ALA A 113 -23.94 5.43 -13.53
CA ALA A 113 -24.87 6.52 -13.81
C ALA A 113 -26.17 6.06 -14.50
N ALA A 114 -26.08 5.17 -15.49
CA ALA A 114 -27.27 4.69 -16.21
C ALA A 114 -28.20 3.80 -15.37
N LYS A 115 -27.68 3.18 -14.31
CA LYS A 115 -28.42 2.24 -13.45
C LYS A 115 -28.90 2.87 -12.14
N ARG A 116 -28.65 4.17 -11.94
CA ARG A 116 -28.96 4.89 -10.70
C ARG A 116 -29.77 6.13 -11.01
N ALA A 117 -30.81 6.39 -10.20
CA ALA A 117 -31.56 7.63 -10.30
C ALA A 117 -30.63 8.85 -10.18
N ALA A 118 -30.82 9.85 -11.05
CA ALA A 118 -29.95 11.03 -11.16
C ALA A 118 -29.73 11.72 -9.82
N ILE A 119 -30.80 11.94 -9.04
CA ILE A 119 -30.72 12.56 -7.71
C ILE A 119 -29.83 11.80 -6.73
N THR A 120 -29.81 10.46 -6.83
CA THR A 120 -28.95 9.62 -5.98
C THR A 120 -27.51 9.68 -6.47
N GLN A 121 -27.30 9.70 -7.78
CA GLN A 121 -25.98 9.83 -8.40
C GLN A 121 -25.31 11.15 -8.03
N ASP A 122 -26.04 12.26 -8.09
CA ASP A 122 -25.54 13.58 -7.71
C ASP A 122 -25.20 13.66 -6.23
N LYS A 123 -26.04 13.07 -5.37
CA LYS A 123 -25.79 12.99 -3.93
C LYS A 123 -24.52 12.21 -3.62
N VAL A 124 -24.33 11.04 -4.25
CA VAL A 124 -23.13 10.22 -4.09
C VAL A 124 -21.88 10.94 -4.60
N THR A 125 -21.97 11.61 -5.74
CA THR A 125 -20.87 12.41 -6.31
C THR A 125 -20.48 13.54 -5.37
N THR A 126 -21.47 14.25 -4.81
CA THR A 126 -21.25 15.34 -3.84
C THR A 126 -20.54 14.83 -2.59
N TRP A 127 -21.00 13.72 -2.03
CA TRP A 127 -20.37 13.09 -0.86
C TRP A 127 -18.94 12.64 -1.12
N LEU A 128 -18.67 12.00 -2.26
CA LEU A 128 -17.31 11.61 -2.65
C LEU A 128 -16.39 12.83 -2.74
N ARG A 129 -16.83 13.91 -3.40
CA ARG A 129 -16.05 15.14 -3.57
C ARG A 129 -15.82 15.90 -2.26
N LYS A 130 -16.82 15.99 -1.37
CA LYS A 130 -16.72 16.78 -0.14
C LYS A 130 -16.08 16.02 1.02
N ASP A 131 -16.36 14.73 1.16
CA ASP A 131 -16.02 13.97 2.36
C ASP A 131 -14.88 12.98 2.15
N VAL A 132 -14.76 12.40 0.95
CA VAL A 132 -13.83 11.28 0.68
C VAL A 132 -12.56 11.75 -0.03
N PHE A 133 -12.69 12.43 -1.17
CA PHE A 133 -11.56 12.86 -2.01
C PHE A 133 -10.55 13.76 -1.28
N PRO A 134 -10.95 14.70 -0.40
CA PRO A 134 -10.00 15.52 0.32
C PRO A 134 -9.06 14.73 1.24
N LYS A 135 -9.43 13.50 1.62
CA LYS A 135 -8.63 12.68 2.53
C LYS A 135 -7.87 11.56 1.83
N ILE A 136 -8.52 10.83 0.92
CA ILE A 136 -7.93 9.64 0.28
C ILE A 136 -7.95 9.70 -1.26
N GLY A 137 -8.55 10.74 -1.86
CA GLY A 137 -8.77 10.79 -3.32
C GLY A 137 -7.49 10.71 -4.14
N ARG A 138 -6.44 11.41 -3.71
CA ARG A 138 -5.12 11.42 -4.38
C ARG A 138 -4.25 10.20 -4.07
N MET A 139 -4.65 9.37 -3.12
CA MET A 139 -3.87 8.17 -2.78
C MET A 139 -4.09 7.09 -3.84
N PRO A 140 -3.03 6.36 -4.24
CA PRO A 140 -3.19 5.16 -5.05
C PRO A 140 -4.15 4.18 -4.39
N ILE A 141 -5.09 3.62 -5.14
CA ILE A 141 -6.13 2.74 -4.57
C ILE A 141 -5.53 1.51 -3.88
N THR A 142 -4.41 1.00 -4.38
CA THR A 142 -3.65 -0.13 -3.80
C THR A 142 -2.92 0.20 -2.50
N SER A 143 -2.81 1.49 -2.17
CA SER A 143 -2.12 1.95 -0.97
C SER A 143 -3.03 2.26 0.21
N ILE A 144 -4.34 2.37 -0.06
CA ILE A 144 -5.36 2.73 0.92
C ILE A 144 -5.69 1.49 1.75
N GLY A 145 -5.60 1.63 3.07
CA GLY A 145 -5.97 0.59 4.02
C GLY A 145 -7.33 0.84 4.71
N PRO A 146 -7.80 -0.12 5.52
CA PRO A 146 -9.04 0.03 6.28
C PRO A 146 -9.04 1.26 7.19
N ARG A 147 -7.88 1.60 7.77
CA ARG A 147 -7.72 2.77 8.66
C ARG A 147 -7.97 4.10 7.95
N ASP A 148 -7.60 4.20 6.68
CA ASP A 148 -7.76 5.43 5.90
C ASP A 148 -9.24 5.68 5.59
N VAL A 149 -9.97 4.61 5.22
CA VAL A 149 -11.43 4.67 5.01
C VAL A 149 -12.15 4.96 6.32
N LEU A 150 -11.74 4.32 7.43
CA LEU A 150 -12.33 4.57 8.74
C LEU A 150 -12.13 6.03 9.20
N ALA A 151 -10.98 6.65 8.89
CA ALA A 151 -10.73 8.05 9.21
C ALA A 151 -11.70 8.99 8.47
N VAL A 152 -12.08 8.66 7.22
CA VAL A 152 -13.11 9.40 6.48
C VAL A 152 -14.46 9.28 7.18
N VAL A 153 -14.89 8.06 7.49
CA VAL A 153 -16.19 7.80 8.15
C VAL A 153 -16.26 8.50 9.51
N ARG A 154 -15.23 8.38 10.34
CA ARG A 154 -15.18 9.02 11.67
C ARG A 154 -15.28 10.54 11.61
N LYS A 155 -14.71 11.18 10.59
CA LYS A 155 -14.85 12.64 10.37
C LYS A 155 -16.31 13.04 10.08
N MET A 156 -17.10 12.14 9.51
CA MET A 156 -18.53 12.36 9.31
C MET A 156 -19.34 12.10 10.57
N GLU A 157 -19.03 11.02 11.29
CA GLU A 157 -19.64 10.71 12.58
C GLU A 157 -19.43 11.84 13.59
N ALA A 158 -18.24 12.44 13.63
CA ALA A 158 -17.93 13.61 14.46
C ALA A 158 -18.76 14.87 14.11
N ARG A 159 -19.36 14.93 12.91
CA ARG A 159 -20.31 15.99 12.51
C ARG A 159 -21.77 15.63 12.82
N GLY A 160 -22.03 14.47 13.42
CA GLY A 160 -23.36 13.97 13.77
C GLY A 160 -24.13 13.32 12.61
N VAL A 161 -23.51 13.12 11.45
CA VAL A 161 -24.20 12.58 10.25
C VAL A 161 -23.98 11.07 10.08
N PHE A 162 -24.38 10.28 11.08
CA PHE A 162 -24.10 8.84 11.17
C PHE A 162 -24.61 8.01 9.99
N ASP A 163 -25.86 8.21 9.55
CA ASP A 163 -26.42 7.43 8.43
C ASP A 163 -25.69 7.71 7.11
N SER A 164 -25.32 8.98 6.89
CA SER A 164 -24.52 9.38 5.72
C SER A 164 -23.10 8.80 5.81
N ALA A 165 -22.50 8.78 7.00
CA ALA A 165 -21.19 8.18 7.25
C ALA A 165 -21.18 6.69 6.91
N LYS A 166 -22.19 5.94 7.40
CA LYS A 166 -22.38 4.53 7.07
C LYS A 166 -22.54 4.31 5.57
N ARG A 167 -23.33 5.16 4.91
CA ARG A 167 -23.54 5.08 3.45
C ARG A 167 -22.25 5.34 2.67
N ILE A 168 -21.42 6.27 3.12
CA ILE A 168 -20.11 6.55 2.51
C ILE A 168 -19.14 5.40 2.69
N GLY A 169 -19.14 4.73 3.84
CA GLY A 169 -18.39 3.48 4.02
C GLY A 169 -18.80 2.42 2.98
N GLN A 170 -20.10 2.24 2.74
CA GLN A 170 -20.61 1.33 1.72
C GLN A 170 -20.22 1.74 0.30
N ILE A 171 -20.28 3.04 -0.02
CA ILE A 171 -19.89 3.58 -1.33
C ILE A 171 -18.39 3.36 -1.57
N CYS A 172 -17.53 3.59 -0.57
CA CYS A 172 -16.10 3.30 -0.68
C CYS A 172 -15.88 1.81 -1.02
N GLY A 173 -16.59 0.90 -0.35
CA GLY A 173 -16.53 -0.53 -0.68
C GLY A 173 -17.05 -0.87 -2.08
N GLN A 174 -18.02 -0.13 -2.63
CA GLN A 174 -18.44 -0.29 -4.02
C GLN A 174 -17.34 0.15 -5.00
N VAL A 175 -16.67 1.27 -4.74
CA VAL A 175 -15.53 1.75 -5.54
C VAL A 175 -14.38 0.74 -5.49
N PHE A 176 -14.05 0.18 -4.32
CA PHE A 176 -13.01 -0.86 -4.22
C PHE A 176 -13.39 -2.13 -4.97
N ARG A 177 -14.64 -2.59 -4.87
CA ARG A 177 -15.08 -3.77 -5.64
C ARG A 177 -15.05 -3.52 -7.15
N TYR A 178 -15.36 -2.31 -7.58
CA TYR A 178 -15.17 -1.91 -8.98
C TYR A 178 -13.69 -1.95 -9.38
N ALA A 179 -12.80 -1.42 -8.54
CA ALA A 179 -11.35 -1.47 -8.76
C ALA A 179 -10.82 -2.92 -8.88
N VAL A 180 -11.36 -3.83 -8.08
CA VAL A 180 -11.03 -5.27 -8.16
C VAL A 180 -11.50 -5.87 -9.49
N ALA A 181 -12.71 -5.54 -9.95
CA ALA A 181 -13.23 -6.01 -11.23
C ALA A 181 -12.40 -5.49 -12.42
N GLU A 182 -11.90 -4.25 -12.34
CA GLU A 182 -11.03 -3.64 -13.36
C GLU A 182 -9.54 -4.02 -13.22
N GLY A 183 -9.17 -4.83 -12.22
CA GLY A 183 -7.79 -5.26 -11.99
C GLY A 183 -6.84 -4.17 -11.46
N THR A 184 -7.37 -3.02 -11.01
CA THR A 184 -6.58 -1.91 -10.44
C THR A 184 -6.37 -2.03 -8.93
N ALA A 185 -7.10 -2.95 -8.27
CA ALA A 185 -6.89 -3.32 -6.88
C ALA A 185 -7.03 -4.85 -6.69
N GLU A 186 -6.37 -5.41 -5.67
CA GLU A 186 -6.44 -6.85 -5.38
C GLU A 186 -7.61 -7.22 -4.45
N ARG A 187 -8.06 -6.29 -3.60
CA ARG A 187 -9.13 -6.56 -2.61
C ARG A 187 -9.90 -5.31 -2.19
N ASP A 188 -11.12 -5.52 -1.71
CA ASP A 188 -11.90 -4.51 -0.98
C ASP A 188 -11.43 -4.40 0.48
N VAL A 189 -10.93 -3.23 0.87
CA VAL A 189 -10.41 -2.99 2.23
C VAL A 189 -11.51 -2.60 3.24
N THR A 190 -12.75 -2.41 2.79
CA THR A 190 -13.88 -2.02 3.65
C THR A 190 -14.59 -3.20 4.28
N THR A 191 -14.34 -4.43 3.82
CA THR A 191 -14.91 -5.65 4.39
C THR A 191 -14.56 -5.81 5.87
N ASP A 192 -13.34 -5.43 6.22
CA ASP A 192 -12.77 -5.54 7.58
C ASP A 192 -13.35 -4.46 8.52
N LEU A 193 -14.13 -3.51 8.01
CA LEU A 193 -14.75 -2.41 8.76
C LEU A 193 -16.21 -2.69 9.14
N ARG A 194 -16.76 -3.86 8.80
CA ARG A 194 -18.13 -4.21 9.21
C ARG A 194 -18.23 -4.24 10.74
N GLY A 195 -19.12 -3.42 11.31
CA GLY A 195 -19.31 -3.27 12.75
C GLY A 195 -18.43 -2.21 13.43
N ALA A 196 -17.50 -1.58 12.70
CA ALA A 196 -16.65 -0.52 13.25
C ALA A 196 -17.28 0.89 13.19
N PHE A 197 -18.46 1.02 12.56
CA PHE A 197 -19.17 2.30 12.41
C PHE A 197 -20.14 2.52 13.56
N GLN A 198 -20.21 3.76 14.04
CA GLN A 198 -21.13 4.15 15.09
C GLN A 198 -22.57 4.21 14.56
N HIS A 199 -23.52 4.06 15.48
CA HIS A 199 -24.95 4.22 15.20
C HIS A 199 -25.46 5.44 15.97
N ALA A 200 -26.42 6.15 15.40
CA ALA A 200 -27.12 7.21 16.12
C ALA A 200 -27.82 6.61 17.34
N GLU A 201 -27.61 7.18 18.53
CA GLU A 201 -28.43 6.84 19.69
C GLU A 201 -29.87 7.27 19.40
N LYS A 202 -30.78 6.29 19.38
CA LYS A 202 -32.21 6.58 19.32
C LYS A 202 -32.61 7.14 20.68
N LYS A 203 -32.91 8.44 20.77
CA LYS A 203 -33.68 8.98 21.90
C LYS A 203 -35.10 8.42 21.78
N HIS A 204 -35.48 7.58 22.76
CA HIS A 204 -36.86 7.19 23.01
C HIS A 204 -37.61 8.30 23.73
#